data_AF-A0A528B5X2-F1
#
_entry.id   AF-A0A528B5X2-F1
#
_cell.length_a   1.000
_cell.length_b   1.000
_cell.length_c   1.000
_cell.angle_alpha   90.00
_cell.angle_beta   90.00
_cell.angle_gamma   90.00
#
_symmetry.space_group_name_H-M   'P 1'
#
loop_
_entity.id
_entity.type
_entity.pdbx_description
1 polymer ?
#
loop_
_entity_poly.entity_id
_entity_poly.type
_entity_poly.pdbx_seq_one_letter_code
_entity_poly.pdbx_strand_id
1 'polypeptide(L)'
;VWIVPALIGQPFLRAYLLAEHALCPHVANMLENSRTTFTTRLVRFVAWNMPYHSEHHSYPAVPFHRLPRFHQIVAEHLRMTERGYVRFHSKLVGSFDRHAG
;
A
#
# COMPACT_ATOMS: atom_id res chain seq x y z
N VAL A 1 -28.21 -3.88 9.76
CA VAL A 1 -27.57 -5.05 9.10
C VAL A 1 -26.35 -4.54 8.33
N TRP A 2 -25.14 -5.03 8.65
CA TRP A 2 -23.87 -4.60 8.04
C TRP A 2 -23.32 -5.59 6.99
N ILE A 3 -24.01 -6.71 6.77
CA ILE A 3 -23.54 -7.81 5.92
C ILE A 3 -23.38 -7.36 4.47
N VAL A 4 -24.37 -6.67 3.90
CA VAL A 4 -24.31 -6.22 2.50
C VAL A 4 -23.18 -5.19 2.29
N PRO A 5 -23.05 -4.12 3.10
CA PRO A 5 -21.89 -3.23 3.03
C PRO A 5 -20.56 -3.96 3.19
N ALA A 6 -20.45 -4.93 4.08
CA ALA A 6 -19.23 -5.69 4.30
C ALA A 6 -18.87 -6.57 3.09
N LEU A 7 -19.84 -7.28 2.51
CA LEU A 7 -19.61 -8.11 1.33
C LEU A 7 -19.14 -7.30 0.12
N ILE A 8 -19.62 -6.07 -0.01
CA ILE A 8 -19.18 -5.16 -1.07
C ILE A 8 -17.82 -4.55 -0.74
N GLY A 9 -17.62 -4.04 0.47
CA GLY A 9 -16.41 -3.27 0.83
C GLY A 9 -15.16 -4.12 1.07
N GLN A 10 -15.32 -5.32 1.65
CA GLN A 10 -14.18 -6.17 2.02
C GLN A 10 -13.29 -6.57 0.83
N PRO A 11 -13.80 -6.98 -0.34
CA PRO A 11 -12.96 -7.29 -1.49
C PRO A 11 -12.04 -6.13 -1.90
N PHE A 12 -12.57 -4.89 -1.97
CA PHE A 12 -11.77 -3.72 -2.32
C PHE A 12 -10.75 -3.39 -1.23
N LEU A 13 -11.15 -3.47 0.04
CA LEU A 13 -10.24 -3.27 1.17
C LEU A 13 -9.13 -4.32 1.17
N ARG A 14 -9.43 -5.58 0.87
CA ARG A 14 -8.41 -6.64 0.79
C ARG A 14 -7.45 -6.44 -0.37
N ALA A 15 -7.95 -6.05 -1.53
CA ALA A 15 -7.09 -5.69 -2.66
C ALA A 15 -6.14 -4.55 -2.29
N TYR A 16 -6.65 -3.51 -1.65
CA TYR A 16 -5.89 -2.37 -1.15
C TYR A 16 -4.81 -2.78 -0.12
N LEU A 17 -5.19 -3.50 0.94
CA LEU A 17 -4.27 -3.93 2.01
C LEU A 17 -3.19 -4.92 1.53
N LEU A 18 -3.51 -5.78 0.55
CA LEU A 18 -2.52 -6.67 -0.05
C LEU A 18 -1.41 -5.86 -0.72
N ALA A 19 -1.75 -4.77 -1.41
CA ALA A 19 -0.77 -3.92 -2.09
C ALA A 19 0.20 -3.22 -1.13
N GLU A 20 -0.19 -3.08 0.14
CA GLU A 20 0.59 -2.40 1.17
C GLU A 20 1.67 -3.29 1.80
N HIS A 21 1.44 -4.61 1.93
CA HIS A 21 2.37 -5.50 2.65
C HIS A 21 2.72 -6.80 1.94
N ALA A 22 1.86 -7.35 1.08
CA ALA A 22 2.17 -8.63 0.47
C ALA A 22 3.41 -8.54 -0.42
N LEU A 23 4.25 -9.57 -0.34
CA LEU A 23 5.59 -9.65 -0.95
C LEU A 23 6.62 -8.67 -0.36
N CYS A 24 6.34 -7.97 0.74
CA CYS A 24 7.34 -7.20 1.46
C CYS A 24 8.13 -8.10 2.44
N PRO A 25 9.41 -7.81 2.71
CA PRO A 25 10.20 -8.53 3.70
C PRO A 25 9.60 -8.44 5.11
N HIS A 26 9.71 -9.53 5.87
CA HIS A 26 9.27 -9.58 7.27
C HIS A 26 10.40 -9.09 8.18
N VAL A 27 10.71 -7.80 8.10
CA VAL A 27 11.79 -7.14 8.86
C VAL A 27 11.25 -5.99 9.70
N ALA A 28 12.02 -5.56 10.70
CA ALA A 28 11.62 -4.46 11.59
C ALA A 28 11.67 -3.07 10.92
N ASN A 29 12.40 -2.93 9.81
CA ASN A 29 12.48 -1.66 9.08
C ASN A 29 11.17 -1.39 8.33
N MET A 30 10.37 -0.45 8.81
CA MET A 30 9.06 -0.11 8.24
C MET A 30 9.14 0.42 6.80
N LEU A 31 10.24 1.06 6.41
CA LEU A 31 10.46 1.53 5.03
C LEU A 31 10.68 0.38 4.03
N GLU A 32 10.87 -0.83 4.54
CA GLU A 32 11.09 -2.06 3.79
C GLU A 32 9.96 -3.08 3.96
N ASN A 33 9.40 -3.19 5.16
CA ASN A 33 8.31 -4.12 5.50
C ASN A 33 6.94 -3.71 4.92
N SER A 34 6.82 -2.49 4.41
CA SER A 34 5.57 -1.92 3.91
C SER A 34 5.83 -1.13 2.63
N ARG A 35 4.78 -0.89 1.82
CA ARG A 35 4.92 -0.35 0.46
C ARG A 35 4.12 0.92 0.20
N THR A 36 4.78 1.93 -0.35
CA THR A 36 4.12 3.09 -0.97
C THR A 36 3.60 2.75 -2.37
N THR A 37 2.29 2.88 -2.60
CA THR A 37 1.65 2.63 -3.90
C THR A 37 1.23 3.94 -4.57
N PHE A 38 1.94 4.34 -5.62
CA PHE A 38 1.61 5.53 -6.40
C PHE A 38 0.30 5.32 -7.17
N THR A 39 -0.67 6.20 -6.95
CA THR A 39 -2.04 6.07 -7.47
C THR A 39 -2.64 7.42 -7.89
N THR A 40 -3.90 7.43 -8.29
CA THR A 40 -4.61 8.63 -8.74
C THR A 40 -4.97 9.55 -7.58
N ARG A 41 -5.30 10.82 -7.90
CA ARG A 41 -5.77 11.81 -6.91
C ARG A 41 -7.06 11.35 -6.22
N LEU A 42 -7.94 10.66 -6.94
CA LEU A 42 -9.20 10.15 -6.39
C LEU A 42 -8.95 9.09 -5.31
N VAL A 43 -8.11 8.10 -5.58
CA VAL A 43 -7.77 7.07 -4.59
C VAL A 43 -7.07 7.69 -3.38
N ARG A 44 -6.13 8.62 -3.60
CA ARG A 44 -5.50 9.37 -2.51
C ARG A 44 -6.50 10.19 -1.70
N PHE A 45 -7.54 10.74 -2.31
CA PHE A 45 -8.56 11.48 -1.59
C PHE A 45 -9.40 10.55 -0.71
N VAL A 46 -9.93 9.47 -1.28
CA VAL A 46 -10.78 8.49 -0.56
C VAL A 46 -10.01 7.79 0.56
N ALA A 47 -8.74 7.46 0.32
CA ALA A 47 -7.88 6.78 1.29
C ALA A 47 -7.06 7.75 2.14
N TRP A 48 -7.37 9.05 2.17
CA TRP A 48 -6.63 10.05 2.95
C TRP A 48 -5.10 9.99 2.78
N ASN A 49 -4.58 9.89 1.56
CA ASN A 49 -3.15 9.73 1.28
C ASN A 49 -2.49 8.50 1.92
N MET A 50 -3.23 7.55 2.49
CA MET A 50 -2.67 6.29 3.01
C MET A 50 -1.92 5.43 1.99
N PRO A 51 -2.06 5.58 0.66
CA PRO A 51 -1.14 4.93 -0.28
C PRO A 51 0.34 5.32 -0.08
N TYR A 52 0.64 6.42 0.64
CA TYR A 52 1.94 6.70 1.24
C TYR A 52 2.14 5.88 2.53
N HIS A 53 2.07 4.56 2.39
CA HIS A 53 1.94 3.64 3.50
C HIS A 53 3.26 3.43 4.25
N SER A 54 4.37 3.30 3.52
CA SER A 54 5.71 3.21 4.14
C SER A 54 6.06 4.46 4.94
N GLU A 55 5.65 5.62 4.44
CA GLU A 55 5.79 6.88 5.15
C GLU A 55 4.94 6.90 6.43
N HIS A 56 3.68 6.45 6.35
CA HIS A 56 2.83 6.35 7.53
C HIS A 56 3.40 5.40 8.58
N HIS A 57 3.86 4.21 8.19
CA HIS A 57 4.41 3.24 9.12
C HIS A 57 5.75 3.67 9.72
N SER A 58 6.62 4.31 8.94
CA SER A 58 7.92 4.79 9.43
C SER A 58 7.80 5.96 10.40
N TYR A 59 6.78 6.82 10.24
CA TYR A 59 6.54 7.94 11.14
C TYR A 59 5.04 8.28 11.27
N PRO A 60 4.29 7.52 12.09
CA PRO A 60 2.82 7.62 12.17
C PRO A 60 2.31 8.93 12.76
N ALA A 61 3.19 9.73 13.38
CA ALA A 61 2.86 11.06 13.87
C ALA A 61 2.69 12.10 12.75
N VAL A 62 3.14 11.84 11.51
CA VAL A 62 2.84 12.72 10.38
C VAL A 62 1.34 12.60 10.04
N PRO A 63 0.57 13.71 10.06
CA PRO A 63 -0.83 13.64 9.71
C PRO A 63 -1.01 13.36 8.21
N PHE A 64 -2.08 12.66 7.87
CA PHE A 64 -2.34 12.11 6.55
C PHE A 64 -2.25 13.13 5.40
N HIS A 65 -2.66 14.38 5.62
CA HIS A 65 -2.61 15.45 4.61
C HIS A 65 -1.18 15.98 4.35
N ARG A 66 -0.21 15.67 5.24
CA ARG A 66 1.22 16.02 5.09
C ARG A 66 2.06 14.87 4.53
N LEU A 67 1.52 13.65 4.43
CA LEU A 67 2.24 12.50 3.85
C LEU A 67 2.84 12.79 2.46
N PRO A 68 2.18 13.49 1.53
CA PRO A 68 2.81 13.83 0.24
C PRO A 68 4.06 14.70 0.37
N ARG A 69 4.09 15.61 1.36
CA ARG A 69 5.27 16.43 1.65
C ARG A 69 6.34 15.61 2.35
N PHE A 70 5.96 14.74 3.28
CA PHE A 70 6.90 13.86 3.96
C PHE A 70 7.56 12.87 2.98
N HIS A 71 6.81 12.35 2.01
CA HIS A 71 7.33 11.54 0.92
C HIS A 71 8.51 12.20 0.22
N GLN A 72 8.45 13.51 -0.07
CA GLN A 72 9.55 14.23 -0.71
C GLN A 72 10.87 14.19 0.11
N ILE A 73 10.78 14.02 1.42
CA ILE A 73 11.93 13.98 2.34
C ILE A 73 12.50 12.56 2.42
N VAL A 74 11.63 11.54 2.42
CA VAL A 74 12.03 10.15 2.68
C VAL A 74 12.08 9.26 1.43
N ALA A 75 11.72 9.79 0.26
CA ALA A 75 11.60 9.03 -0.99
C ALA A 75 12.82 8.16 -1.29
N GLU A 76 14.03 8.68 -1.05
CA GLU A 76 15.30 7.97 -1.31
C GLU A 76 15.52 6.77 -0.37
N HIS A 77 14.81 6.71 0.76
CA HIS A 77 14.91 5.66 1.76
C HIS A 77 13.86 4.55 1.58
N LEU A 78 12.85 4.77 0.73
CA LEU A 78 11.80 3.78 0.46
C LEU A 78 12.38 2.57 -0.25
N ARG A 79 12.19 1.37 0.31
CA ARG A 79 12.67 0.12 -0.28
C ARG A 79 11.61 -0.60 -1.09
N MET A 80 10.34 -0.45 -0.71
CA MET A 80 9.21 -1.04 -1.41
C MET A 80 8.29 0.05 -1.95
N THR A 81 8.20 0.15 -3.28
CA THR A 81 7.25 1.04 -3.95
C THR A 81 6.58 0.33 -5.12
N GLU A 82 5.36 0.75 -5.48
CA GLU A 82 4.70 0.29 -6.69
C GLU A 82 4.01 1.41 -7.46
N ARG A 83 3.99 1.28 -8.79
CA ARG A 83 3.26 2.16 -9.71
C ARG A 83 1.87 1.58 -10.00
N GLY A 84 0.96 1.76 -9.05
CA GLY A 84 -0.46 1.44 -9.18
C GLY A 84 -0.84 0.02 -8.75
N TYR A 85 -2.10 -0.11 -8.30
CA TYR A 85 -2.66 -1.36 -7.76
C TYR A 85 -2.75 -2.48 -8.79
N VAL A 86 -3.08 -2.18 -10.04
CA VAL A 86 -3.16 -3.20 -11.11
C VAL A 86 -1.81 -3.89 -11.27
N ARG A 87 -0.72 -3.12 -11.36
CA ARG A 87 0.64 -3.66 -11.51
C ARG A 87 1.03 -4.53 -10.30
N PHE A 88 0.69 -4.09 -9.08
CA PHE A 88 0.89 -4.90 -7.88
C PHE A 88 0.17 -6.26 -8.02
N HIS A 89 -1.13 -6.25 -8.33
CA HIS A 89 -1.91 -7.48 -8.39
C HIS A 89 -1.47 -8.43 -9.51
N SER A 90 -1.06 -7.90 -10.66
CA SER A 90 -0.46 -8.74 -11.72
C SER A 90 0.82 -9.44 -11.24
N LYS A 91 1.68 -8.74 -10.49
CA LYS A 91 2.88 -9.36 -9.90
C LYS A 91 2.55 -10.39 -8.82
N LEU A 92 1.53 -10.11 -8.00
CA LEU A 92 1.07 -11.02 -6.97
C LEU A 92 0.54 -12.32 -7.58
N VAL A 93 -0.34 -12.23 -8.58
CA VAL A 93 -0.87 -13.41 -9.29
C VAL A 93 0.26 -14.22 -9.91
N GLY A 94 1.14 -13.57 -10.69
CA GLY A 94 2.29 -14.24 -11.30
C GLY A 94 3.33 -14.76 -10.30
N SER A 95 3.25 -14.39 -9.02
CA SER A 95 4.10 -14.98 -7.98
C SER A 95 3.65 -16.38 -7.59
N PHE A 96 2.35 -16.69 -7.67
CA PHE A 96 1.83 -18.03 -7.39
C PHE A 96 2.26 -19.03 -8.47
N ASP A 97 2.25 -18.61 -9.74
CA ASP A 97 2.69 -19.46 -10.86
C ASP A 97 4.16 -19.88 -10.73
N ARG A 98 5.01 -19.01 -10.18
CA ARG A 98 6.45 -19.29 -9.96
C ARG A 98 6.75 -20.21 -8.77
N HIS A 99 5.79 -20.43 -7.88
CA HIS A 99 5.94 -21.35 -6.73
C HIS A 99 5.19 -22.68 -6.95
N ALA A 100 4.46 -22.81 -8.05
CA ALA A 100 3.70 -24.01 -8.41
C ALA A 100 4.41 -24.92 -9.43
N GLY A 101 5.59 -24.54 -9.93
CA GLY A 101 6.47 -25.34 -10.79
C GLY A 101 7.81 -25.58 -10.13
#